data_AF-A0A0V0UC55-F1
#
_entry.id   AF-A0A0V0UC55-F1
#
_cell.length_a   1.000
_cell.length_b   1.000
_cell.length_c   1.000
_cell.angle_alpha   90.00
_cell.angle_beta   90.00
_cell.angle_gamma   90.00
#
_symmetry.space_group_name_H-M   'P 1'
#
loop_
_entity.id
_entity.type
_entity.pdbx_description
1 polymer ?
#
loop_
_entity_poly.entity_id
_entity_poly.type
_entity_poly.pdbx_seq_one_letter_code
_entity_poly.pdbx_strand_id
1 'polypeptide(L)'
;MEGNDQMSRGDSFNMTFSERLSRLDEAERNIVQMMQCAGQCLAEVSKDKTASRQAENQAIEFLRKLALAERMIDEQLNYLGDVGVGAAHEGSSYSQLRYKLMAEEKVAWLRDQIVKFRAQRSSDEGSA
;
A
#
# COMPACT_ATOMS: atom_id res chain seq x y z
N MET A 1 29.17 -3.93 -4.28
CA MET A 1 28.46 -3.38 -3.12
C MET A 1 26.99 -3.43 -3.45
N GLU A 2 26.33 -4.57 -3.21
CA GLU A 2 24.88 -4.64 -3.32
C GLU A 2 24.31 -3.97 -2.07
N GLY A 3 23.76 -2.78 -2.26
CA GLY A 3 22.97 -2.10 -1.24
C GLY A 3 21.78 -2.98 -0.93
N ASN A 4 21.90 -3.77 0.13
CA ASN A 4 20.79 -4.48 0.75
C ASN A 4 19.92 -3.42 1.44
N ASP A 5 19.14 -2.68 0.66
CA ASP A 5 18.10 -1.78 1.15
C ASP A 5 16.94 -2.64 1.68
N GLN A 6 17.19 -3.28 2.82
CA GLN A 6 16.10 -3.82 3.62
C GLN A 6 15.36 -2.63 4.22
N MET A 7 14.27 -2.26 3.56
CA MET A 7 13.39 -1.21 4.03
C MET A 7 12.85 -1.58 5.41
N SER A 8 12.96 -0.66 6.38
CA SER A 8 12.45 -0.90 7.73
C SER A 8 10.95 -1.11 7.66
N ARG A 9 10.40 -1.95 8.55
CA ARG A 9 8.95 -2.23 8.60
C ARG A 9 8.11 -0.95 8.61
N GLY A 10 8.59 0.13 9.26
CA GLY A 10 7.92 1.44 9.29
C GLY A 10 7.90 2.18 7.95
N ASP A 11 8.91 2.00 7.10
CA ASP A 11 9.03 2.66 5.80
C ASP A 11 8.11 2.00 4.76
N SER A 12 7.95 0.67 4.85
CA SER A 12 7.00 -0.09 4.02
C SER A 12 5.54 0.23 4.31
N PHE A 13 5.18 0.84 5.45
CA PHE A 13 3.81 1.28 5.73
C PHE A 13 3.49 2.66 5.12
N ASN A 14 4.47 3.56 5.05
CA ASN A 14 4.30 4.94 4.57
C ASN A 14 4.46 5.13 3.05
N MET A 15 4.63 4.04 2.29
CA MET A 15 4.66 4.10 0.82
C MET A 15 3.30 4.50 0.25
N THR A 16 3.32 5.47 -0.66
CA THR A 16 2.16 5.90 -1.45
C THR A 16 1.69 4.78 -2.39
N PHE A 17 0.43 4.85 -2.83
CA PHE A 17 -0.11 3.88 -3.80
C PHE A 17 0.73 3.81 -5.09
N SER A 18 1.21 4.95 -5.59
CA SER A 18 2.02 5.01 -6.81
C SER A 18 3.38 4.32 -6.64
N GLU A 19 4.03 4.47 -5.49
CA GLU A 19 5.31 3.81 -5.20
C GLU A 19 5.13 2.30 -5.08
N ARG A 20 4.02 1.85 -4.47
CA ARG A 20 3.67 0.42 -4.39
C ARG A 20 3.42 -0.18 -5.77
N LEU A 21 2.69 0.54 -6.63
CA LEU A 21 2.45 0.11 -8.01
C LEU A 21 3.78 -0.02 -8.76
N SER A 22 4.67 0.97 -8.63
CA SER A 22 6.00 0.92 -9.24
C SER A 22 6.84 -0.26 -8.76
N ARG A 23 6.71 -0.68 -7.49
CA ARG A 23 7.37 -1.87 -6.96
C ARG A 23 6.81 -3.15 -7.56
N LEU A 24 5.50 -3.22 -7.77
CA LEU A 24 4.88 -4.36 -8.44
C LEU A 24 5.33 -4.46 -9.90
N ASP A 25 5.43 -3.34 -10.61
CA ASP A 25 5.99 -3.30 -11.97
C ASP A 25 7.46 -3.78 -11.99
N GLU A 26 8.23 -3.47 -10.95
CA GLU A 26 9.61 -3.96 -10.81
C GLU A 26 9.65 -5.47 -10.52
N ALA A 27 8.73 -5.99 -9.71
CA ALA A 27 8.59 -7.43 -9.52
C ALA A 27 8.25 -8.14 -10.83
N GLU A 28 7.33 -7.58 -11.63
CA GLU A 28 6.99 -8.10 -12.96
C GLU A 28 8.20 -8.11 -13.90
N ARG A 29 8.97 -7.01 -13.94
CA ARG A 29 10.22 -6.96 -14.72
C ARG A 29 11.22 -8.02 -14.27
N ASN A 30 11.34 -8.28 -12.96
CA ASN A 30 12.20 -9.33 -12.43
C ASN A 30 11.73 -10.73 -12.86
N ILE A 31 10.41 -10.98 -12.89
CA ILE A 31 9.83 -12.25 -13.37
C ILE A 31 10.18 -12.46 -14.86
N VAL A 32 10.06 -11.43 -15.70
CA VAL A 32 10.42 -11.54 -17.12
C VAL A 32 11.90 -11.87 -17.28
N GLN A 33 12.78 -11.20 -16.54
CA GLN A 33 14.22 -11.46 -16.58
C GLN A 33 14.58 -12.85 -16.05
N MET A 34 13.90 -13.30 -15.00
CA MET A 34 14.04 -14.65 -14.47
C MET A 34 13.72 -15.70 -15.55
N MET A 35 12.61 -15.53 -16.27
CA MET A 35 12.24 -16.42 -17.37
C MET A 35 13.27 -16.43 -18.50
N GLN A 36 13.91 -15.28 -18.78
CA GLN A 36 15.00 -15.20 -19.76
C GLN A 36 16.24 -15.99 -19.30
N CYS A 37 16.65 -15.87 -18.03
CA CYS A 37 17.75 -16.66 -17.46
C CYS A 37 17.47 -18.17 -17.57
N ALA A 38 16.25 -18.61 -17.25
CA ALA A 38 15.83 -19.99 -17.41
C ALA A 38 15.92 -20.45 -18.88
N GLY A 39 15.42 -19.64 -19.80
CA GLY A 39 15.49 -19.92 -21.24
C GLY A 39 16.93 -20.04 -21.75
N GLN A 40 17.83 -19.15 -21.31
CA GLN A 40 19.24 -19.20 -21.65
C GLN A 40 19.95 -20.42 -21.06
N CYS A 41 19.62 -20.80 -19.83
CA CYS A 41 20.14 -22.01 -19.20
C CYS A 41 19.73 -23.26 -19.99
N LEU A 42 18.44 -23.40 -20.31
CA LEU A 42 17.92 -24.52 -21.09
C LEU A 42 18.53 -24.57 -22.50
N ALA A 43 18.65 -23.42 -23.16
CA ALA A 43 19.29 -23.33 -24.47
C ALA A 43 20.76 -23.76 -24.43
N GLU A 44 21.50 -23.40 -23.38
CA GLU A 44 22.90 -23.80 -23.19
C GLU A 44 23.03 -25.31 -22.96
N VAL A 45 22.18 -25.87 -22.11
CA VAL A 45 22.17 -27.31 -21.81
C VAL A 45 21.76 -28.14 -23.04
N SER A 46 20.96 -27.58 -23.95
CA SER A 46 20.54 -28.27 -25.17
C SER A 46 21.62 -28.41 -26.26
N LYS A 47 22.78 -27.77 -26.10
CA LYS A 47 23.88 -27.83 -27.08
C LYS A 47 24.65 -29.16 -26.97
N ASP A 48 25.14 -29.65 -28.11
CA ASP A 48 26.02 -30.85 -28.18
C ASP A 48 27.27 -30.73 -27.29
N LYS A 49 27.78 -29.50 -27.14
CA LYS A 49 28.87 -29.19 -26.21
C LYS A 49 28.43 -28.10 -25.24
N THR A 50 27.88 -28.52 -24.11
CA THR A 50 27.39 -27.63 -23.05
C THR A 50 28.52 -26.84 -22.40
N ALA A 51 28.40 -25.52 -22.34
CA ALA A 51 29.24 -24.71 -21.45
C ALA A 51 28.67 -24.74 -20.03
N SER A 52 29.00 -25.81 -19.28
CA SER A 52 28.43 -26.09 -17.94
C SER A 52 28.44 -24.90 -16.99
N ARG A 53 29.57 -24.16 -16.91
CA ARG A 53 29.71 -22.98 -16.05
C ARG A 53 28.76 -21.84 -16.44
N GLN A 54 28.46 -21.69 -17.73
CA GLN A 54 27.53 -20.67 -18.21
C GLN A 54 26.09 -21.05 -17.85
N ALA A 55 25.70 -22.31 -18.05
CA ALA A 55 24.39 -22.81 -17.65
C ALA A 55 24.19 -22.68 -16.13
N GLU A 56 25.20 -23.03 -15.33
CA GLU A 56 25.18 -22.91 -13.87
C GLU A 56 25.02 -21.45 -13.42
N ASN A 57 25.74 -20.51 -14.02
CA ASN A 57 25.58 -19.08 -13.74
C ASN A 57 24.15 -18.59 -14.03
N GLN A 58 23.56 -19.01 -15.15
CA GLN A 58 22.18 -18.66 -15.50
C GLN A 58 21.16 -19.25 -14.53
N ALA A 59 21.38 -20.48 -14.04
CA ALA A 59 20.55 -21.10 -13.02
C ALA A 59 20.65 -20.37 -11.67
N ILE A 60 21.85 -19.96 -11.26
CA ILE A 60 22.06 -19.17 -10.04
C ILE A 60 21.35 -17.82 -10.15
N GLU A 61 21.47 -17.14 -11.29
CA GLU A 61 20.81 -15.85 -11.50
C GLU A 61 19.27 -15.98 -11.54
N PHE A 62 18.75 -17.06 -12.14
CA PHE A 62 17.34 -17.42 -12.07
C PHE A 62 16.85 -17.52 -10.61
N LEU A 63 17.54 -18.31 -9.77
CA LEU A 63 17.17 -18.51 -8.37
C LEU A 63 17.22 -17.20 -7.58
N ARG A 64 18.22 -16.35 -7.85
CA ARG A 64 18.34 -15.05 -7.21
C ARG A 64 17.18 -14.13 -7.55
N LYS A 65 16.78 -14.07 -8.83
CA LYS A 65 15.65 -13.25 -9.29
C LYS A 65 14.32 -13.80 -8.78
N LEU A 66 14.17 -15.12 -8.68
CA LEU A 66 13.00 -15.76 -8.08
C LEU A 66 12.82 -15.32 -6.63
N ALA A 67 13.85 -15.48 -5.80
CA ALA A 67 13.80 -15.09 -4.39
C ALA A 67 13.51 -13.59 -4.20
N LEU A 68 14.03 -12.74 -5.09
CA LEU A 68 13.73 -11.31 -5.08
C LEU A 68 12.26 -11.03 -5.43
N ALA A 69 11.74 -11.62 -6.49
CA ALA A 69 10.35 -11.43 -6.92
C ALA A 69 9.36 -11.93 -5.85
N GLU A 70 9.62 -13.11 -5.26
CA GLU A 70 8.83 -13.66 -4.16
C GLU A 70 8.78 -12.70 -2.98
N ARG A 71 9.94 -12.21 -2.52
CA ARG A 71 10.02 -11.25 -1.42
C ARG A 71 9.24 -9.96 -1.71
N MET A 72 9.38 -9.41 -2.92
CA MET A 72 8.68 -8.17 -3.30
C MET A 72 7.16 -8.35 -3.29
N ILE A 73 6.67 -9.48 -3.79
CA ILE A 73 5.24 -9.81 -3.80
C ILE A 73 4.73 -10.05 -2.38
N ASP A 74 5.46 -10.80 -1.56
CA ASP A 74 5.12 -11.03 -0.15
C ASP A 74 5.01 -9.72 0.63
N GLU A 75 5.92 -8.77 0.41
CA GLU A 75 5.85 -7.44 1.04
C GLU A 75 4.56 -6.70 0.66
N GLN A 76 4.12 -6.77 -0.60
CA GLN A 76 2.85 -6.14 -1.02
C GLN A 76 1.62 -6.89 -0.51
N LEU A 77 1.66 -8.23 -0.47
CA LEU A 77 0.58 -9.04 0.09
C LEU A 77 0.40 -8.81 1.58
N ASN A 78 1.49 -8.73 2.34
CA ASN A 78 1.44 -8.39 3.76
C ASN A 78 0.83 -7.01 3.98
N TYR A 79 1.23 -6.00 3.20
CA TYR A 79 0.59 -4.69 3.25
C TYR A 79 -0.91 -4.78 2.94
N LEU A 80 -1.31 -5.47 1.86
CA LEU A 80 -2.72 -5.63 1.51
C LEU A 80 -3.50 -6.38 2.59
N GLY A 81 -2.88 -7.32 3.30
CA GLY A 81 -3.43 -7.94 4.49
C GLY A 81 -3.69 -6.91 5.60
N ASP A 82 -2.70 -6.07 5.90
CA ASP A 82 -2.76 -5.06 6.95
C ASP A 82 -3.72 -3.91 6.64
N VAL A 83 -3.87 -3.52 5.36
CA VAL A 83 -4.80 -2.43 4.96
C VAL A 83 -6.15 -2.91 4.44
N GLY A 84 -6.22 -4.10 3.86
CA GLY A 84 -7.40 -4.68 3.22
C GLY A 84 -8.28 -5.49 4.16
N VAL A 85 -7.73 -6.02 5.25
CA VAL A 85 -8.48 -6.71 6.31
C VAL A 85 -8.69 -5.78 7.50
N GLY A 86 -9.34 -4.63 7.26
CA GLY A 86 -10.29 -4.07 8.24
C GLY A 86 -9.83 -3.16 9.39
N ALA A 87 -8.68 -2.47 9.37
CA ALA A 87 -8.33 -1.60 10.51
C ALA A 87 -7.86 -0.16 10.22
N ALA A 88 -7.29 0.17 9.04
CA ALA A 88 -6.54 1.44 8.92
C ALA A 88 -7.27 2.61 8.20
N HIS A 89 -8.33 2.37 7.42
CA HIS A 89 -9.05 3.44 6.71
C HIS A 89 -10.01 4.24 7.64
N GLU A 90 -10.39 3.70 8.80
CA GLU A 90 -11.11 4.47 9.81
C GLU A 90 -10.21 5.53 10.50
N GLY A 91 -8.94 5.66 10.09
CA GLY A 91 -7.95 6.56 10.72
C GLY A 91 -7.64 7.89 10.01
N SER A 92 -7.70 8.02 8.68
CA SER A 92 -6.97 9.13 8.01
C SER A 92 -7.77 10.10 7.14
N SER A 93 -9.01 9.81 6.75
CA SER A 93 -9.84 10.79 6.01
C SER A 93 -11.33 10.63 6.26
N TYR A 94 -11.84 9.39 6.27
CA TYR A 94 -13.24 9.16 6.57
C TYR A 94 -13.61 9.54 8.01
N SER A 95 -12.77 9.19 8.99
CA SER A 95 -12.99 9.62 10.38
C SER A 95 -12.87 11.12 10.56
N GLN A 96 -11.87 11.77 9.97
CA GLN A 96 -11.72 13.23 10.00
C GLN A 96 -12.93 13.93 9.37
N LEU A 97 -13.41 13.42 8.23
CA LEU A 97 -14.64 13.90 7.59
C LEU A 97 -15.86 13.67 8.47
N ARG A 98 -16.00 12.50 9.10
CA ARG A 98 -17.08 12.20 10.04
C ARG A 98 -17.06 13.13 11.26
N TYR A 99 -15.89 13.37 11.85
CA TYR A 99 -15.74 14.29 12.97
C TYR A 99 -16.10 15.72 12.56
N LYS A 100 -15.67 16.17 11.37
CA LYS A 100 -16.07 17.46 10.81
C LYS A 100 -17.59 17.56 10.64
N LEU A 101 -18.22 16.58 9.97
CA LEU A 101 -19.66 16.56 9.73
C LEU A 101 -20.46 16.57 11.05
N MET A 102 -20.05 15.76 12.02
CA MET A 102 -20.67 15.75 13.36
C MET A 102 -20.50 17.09 14.09
N ALA A 103 -19.36 17.77 13.93
CA ALA A 103 -19.15 19.10 14.51
C ALA A 103 -20.05 20.15 13.84
N GLU A 104 -20.17 20.12 12.52
CA GLU A 104 -21.06 21.01 11.76
C GLU A 104 -22.54 20.82 12.16
N GLU A 105 -22.99 19.57 12.27
CA GLU A 105 -24.35 19.24 12.73
C GLU A 105 -24.62 19.76 14.15
N LYS A 106 -23.68 19.54 15.08
CA LYS A 106 -23.78 20.06 16.46
C LYS A 106 -23.86 21.58 16.51
N VAL A 107 -23.06 22.28 15.71
CA VAL A 107 -23.10 23.76 15.64
C VAL A 107 -24.43 24.24 15.08
N ALA A 108 -24.95 23.59 14.02
CA ALA A 108 -26.25 23.92 13.46
C ALA A 108 -27.37 23.72 14.49
N TRP A 109 -27.34 22.60 15.21
CA TRP A 109 -28.30 22.31 16.28
C TRP A 109 -28.25 23.35 17.40
N LEU A 110 -27.05 23.69 17.91
CA LEU A 110 -26.90 24.70 18.95
C LEU A 110 -27.42 26.09 18.50
N ARG A 111 -27.20 26.46 17.25
CA ARG A 111 -27.73 27.71 16.68
C ARG A 111 -29.26 27.72 16.71
N ASP A 112 -29.90 26.63 16.26
CA ASP A 112 -31.36 26.49 16.30
C ASP A 112 -31.90 26.58 17.74
N GLN A 113 -31.25 25.90 18.69
CA GLN A 113 -31.65 25.98 20.10
C GLN A 113 -31.53 27.40 20.66
N ILE A 114 -30.46 28.14 20.35
CA ILE A 114 -30.30 29.53 20.79
C ILE A 114 -31.41 30.43 20.23
N VAL A 115 -31.79 30.24 18.96
CA VAL A 115 -32.90 30.99 18.35
C VAL A 115 -34.21 30.70 19.09
N LYS A 116 -34.49 29.42 19.38
CA LYS A 116 -35.68 29.01 20.15
C LYS A 116 -35.70 29.63 21.54
N PHE A 117 -34.59 29.57 22.29
CA PHE A 117 -34.51 30.16 23.63
C PHE A 117 -34.67 31.69 23.61
N ARG A 118 -34.13 32.38 22.60
CA ARG A 118 -34.31 33.83 22.44
C ARG A 118 -35.75 34.19 22.13
N ALA A 119 -36.43 33.43 21.26
CA ALA A 119 -37.83 33.63 20.94
C ALA A 119 -38.73 33.45 22.18
N GLN A 120 -38.46 32.39 22.97
CA GLN A 120 -39.16 32.15 24.23
C GLN A 120 -39.03 33.33 25.19
N ARG A 121 -37.79 33.84 25.38
CA ARG A 121 -37.54 34.97 26.27
C ARG A 121 -38.24 36.26 25.84
N SER A 122 -38.30 36.55 24.53
CA SER A 122 -39.05 37.71 24.02
C SER A 122 -40.57 37.59 24.20
N SER A 123 -41.09 36.35 24.23
CA SER A 123 -42.51 36.08 24.52
C SER A 123 -42.83 36.25 26.02
N ASP A 124 -41.88 35.85 26.88
CA ASP A 124 -41.98 36.00 28.34
C ASP A 124 -41.85 37.47 28.77
N GLU A 125 -41.02 38.28 28.10
CA GLU A 125 -40.88 39.73 28.36
C GLU A 125 -42.08 40.56 27.85
N GLY A 126 -42.88 40.04 26.91
CA GLY A 126 -44.10 40.70 26.41
C GLY A 126 -45.38 40.40 27.20
N SER A 127 -45.31 39.53 28.21
CA SER A 127 -46.46 39.12 29.05
C SER A 127 -46.41 39.64 30.50
N ALA A 128 -45.45 40.51 30.82
CA ALA A 128 -45.31 41.20 32.11
C ALA A 128 -45.61 42.69 31.96
#